data_AF-A0A011WQG4-F1
#
_entry.id   AF-A0A011WQG4-F1
#
_cell.length_a   1.000
_cell.length_b   1.000
_cell.length_c   1.000
_cell.angle_alpha   90.00
_cell.angle_beta   90.00
_cell.angle_gamma   90.00
#
_symmetry.space_group_name_H-M   'P 1'
#
loop_
_entity.id
_entity.type
_entity.pdbx_description
1 polymer ?
#
loop_
_entity_poly.entity_id
_entity_poly.type
_entity_poly.pdbx_seq_one_letter_code
_entity_poly.pdbx_strand_id
1 'polypeptide(L)'
;MKNTTITSAKKKVITTLTAASCILSVSAPAIGSTTIGNAIFGNSIVASAAVVSVNTVVDANNGNADLVPGRFYKSPSQNYVLVFQGDGNLVIYHYNKSTGKAYSPIWSSQTENRGGTKCVLQGDGNLVIYRKDGKAIWNTRTNGKNRAYMTISDAGEIKVVSRNYNYATTWSSYNNHGYSISQSPIVTQPTQPVNGQLSAHFHIDEFRCNCGNVGTISQDLINKLETLYSRLNCSKIIVTSGYRDPDCSVAVGGYRNDAHTKGIAADVICYDKNGYQIASSRVAWEAEQIGFTGIGIIDNTAIHLDVRTTSNYSNGHWFGDERNGDNNIPTFKNYKPRW
;
A
#
# COMPACT_ATOMS: atom_id res chain seq x y z
N MET A 1 14.62 97.50 24.05
CA MET A 1 13.78 97.03 25.18
C MET A 1 12.33 96.95 24.74
N LYS A 2 11.64 95.94 25.27
CA LYS A 2 10.22 95.59 25.13
C LYS A 2 9.84 94.68 23.95
N ASN A 3 9.30 93.54 24.39
CA ASN A 3 8.68 92.44 23.67
C ASN A 3 7.59 92.90 22.70
N THR A 4 7.45 92.15 21.61
CA THR A 4 6.16 91.96 20.95
C THR A 4 5.91 90.47 20.76
N THR A 5 4.82 90.01 21.35
CA THR A 5 4.26 88.66 21.22
C THR A 5 3.72 88.45 19.81
N ILE A 6 4.01 87.30 19.17
CA ILE A 6 3.18 86.77 18.07
C ILE A 6 3.03 85.25 18.23
N THR A 7 1.78 84.82 18.12
CA THR A 7 1.20 83.51 18.44
C THR A 7 1.34 82.48 17.31
N SER A 8 1.67 81.23 17.70
CA SER A 8 1.20 79.91 17.22
C SER A 8 0.64 79.73 15.79
N ALA A 9 1.18 78.74 15.06
CA ALA A 9 0.38 77.64 14.48
C ALA A 9 1.26 76.41 14.09
N LYS A 10 0.67 75.22 14.23
CA LYS A 10 1.25 73.86 14.19
C LYS A 10 1.62 73.35 12.79
N LYS A 11 2.60 72.44 12.69
CA LYS A 11 2.71 71.48 11.58
C LYS A 11 3.05 70.06 12.08
N LYS A 12 2.25 69.09 11.62
CA LYS A 12 2.36 67.63 11.82
C LYS A 12 3.65 67.09 11.19
N VAL A 13 4.33 66.15 11.84
CA VAL A 13 5.31 65.26 11.20
C VAL A 13 5.06 63.83 11.66
N ILE A 14 4.90 62.94 10.68
CA ILE A 14 4.81 61.49 10.82
C ILE A 14 6.23 60.95 10.64
N THR A 15 6.74 60.13 11.57
CA THR A 15 7.83 59.19 11.25
C THR A 15 7.82 57.98 12.19
N THR A 16 7.79 56.78 11.58
CA THR A 16 8.09 55.46 12.16
C THR A 16 9.54 55.35 12.63
N LEU A 17 9.83 54.55 13.67
CA LEU A 17 11.18 54.06 13.93
C LEU A 17 11.21 52.65 14.56
N THR A 18 12.22 51.91 14.09
CA THR A 18 12.53 50.47 14.20
C THR A 18 13.25 50.06 15.48
N ALA A 19 13.22 48.75 15.73
CA ALA A 19 13.65 48.01 16.92
C ALA A 19 15.16 48.03 17.24
N ALA A 20 15.49 47.73 18.50
CA ALA A 20 16.79 47.26 18.95
C ALA A 20 16.61 46.01 19.85
N SER A 21 17.33 44.93 19.51
CA SER A 21 17.35 43.65 20.23
C SER A 21 18.42 43.65 21.32
N CYS A 22 18.12 43.12 22.50
CA CYS A 22 19.10 42.78 23.54
C CYS A 22 19.01 41.27 23.84
N ILE A 23 20.13 40.55 23.78
CA ILE A 23 20.24 39.14 24.16
C ILE A 23 20.79 39.07 25.60
N LEU A 24 20.09 38.35 26.48
CA LEU A 24 20.57 37.97 27.80
C LEU A 24 20.72 36.44 27.83
N SER A 25 21.93 35.96 28.10
CA SER A 25 22.21 34.56 28.42
C SER A 25 22.12 34.35 29.93
N VAL A 26 21.47 33.26 30.35
CA VAL A 26 21.55 32.75 31.72
C VAL A 26 21.81 31.24 31.70
N SER A 27 22.80 30.84 32.48
CA SER A 27 23.22 29.47 32.75
C SER A 27 22.23 28.78 33.70
N ALA A 28 21.92 27.51 33.43
CA ALA A 28 21.08 26.69 34.29
C ALA A 28 21.91 25.95 35.36
N PRO A 29 21.43 25.83 36.62
CA PRO A 29 21.76 24.71 37.47
C PRO A 29 20.68 23.64 37.43
N ALA A 30 21.10 22.42 37.73
CA ALA A 30 20.35 21.18 37.56
C ALA A 30 19.40 20.82 38.73
N ILE A 31 18.58 19.80 38.43
CA ILE A 31 17.91 18.81 39.30
C ILE A 31 16.57 19.19 39.96
N GLY A 32 15.53 18.35 39.72
CA GLY A 32 14.36 18.22 40.60
C GLY A 32 13.06 17.79 39.92
N SER A 33 12.70 16.51 40.03
CA SER A 33 11.42 15.93 39.59
C SER A 33 10.22 16.50 40.37
N THR A 34 9.20 17.06 39.70
CA THR A 34 7.74 16.72 39.75
C THR A 34 6.82 17.88 39.29
N THR A 35 5.94 17.53 38.34
CA THR A 35 4.55 17.99 38.10
C THR A 35 4.20 19.50 37.93
N ILE A 36 3.87 19.83 36.68
CA ILE A 36 2.86 20.77 36.12
C ILE A 36 2.78 22.19 36.73
N GLY A 37 3.23 23.15 35.92
CA GLY A 37 2.73 24.51 35.89
C GLY A 37 2.92 25.10 34.51
N ASN A 38 1.83 25.28 33.75
CA ASN A 38 1.83 26.04 32.51
C ASN A 38 2.19 27.51 32.82
N ALA A 39 3.47 27.86 32.72
CA ALA A 39 3.89 29.26 32.67
C ALA A 39 3.93 29.69 31.20
N ILE A 40 2.82 30.23 30.70
CA ILE A 40 2.77 30.89 29.40
C ILE A 40 3.38 32.28 29.58
N PHE A 41 4.61 32.48 29.10
CA PHE A 41 5.17 33.80 28.87
C PHE A 41 5.48 33.97 27.39
N GLY A 42 4.79 34.93 26.76
CA GLY A 42 5.21 35.58 25.52
C GLY A 42 5.00 34.79 24.23
N ASN A 43 3.88 35.05 23.55
CA ASN A 43 3.63 35.08 22.09
C ASN A 43 4.39 34.14 21.12
N SER A 44 4.97 33.04 21.58
CA SER A 44 5.34 31.93 20.73
C SER A 44 4.11 31.05 20.62
N ILE A 45 3.44 31.13 19.48
CA ILE A 45 2.62 30.03 18.99
C ILE A 45 3.60 28.87 18.75
N VAL A 46 4.00 28.18 19.81
CA VAL A 46 4.49 26.82 19.64
C VAL A 46 3.23 26.10 19.18
N ALA A 47 3.14 25.80 17.88
CA ALA A 47 2.19 24.82 17.41
C ALA A 47 2.45 23.59 18.27
N SER A 48 1.61 23.38 19.29
CA SER A 48 1.59 22.11 19.99
C SER A 48 1.31 21.10 18.90
N ALA A 49 2.34 20.34 18.51
CA ALA A 49 2.16 19.24 17.60
C ALA A 49 1.04 18.41 18.22
N ALA A 50 -0.11 18.35 17.55
CA ALA A 50 -1.27 17.64 18.08
C ALA A 50 -0.80 16.24 18.49
N VAL A 51 -0.94 15.91 19.77
CA VAL A 51 -0.52 14.60 20.28
C VAL A 51 -1.43 13.57 19.63
N VAL A 52 -0.89 12.82 18.67
CA VAL A 52 -1.64 11.77 18.00
C VAL A 52 -1.84 10.65 19.03
N SER A 53 -3.11 10.44 19.42
CA SER A 53 -3.46 9.38 20.37
C SER A 53 -3.18 8.00 19.77
N VAL A 54 -2.68 7.08 20.59
CA VAL A 54 -2.33 5.71 20.17
C VAL A 54 -2.88 4.66 21.12
N ASN A 55 -3.18 3.48 20.58
CA ASN A 55 -3.44 2.24 21.33
C ASN A 55 -2.31 1.25 21.10
N THR A 56 -1.94 0.48 22.13
CA THR A 56 -1.07 -0.69 21.97
C THR A 56 -1.86 -1.84 21.33
N VAL A 57 -1.31 -2.40 20.25
CA VAL A 57 -1.87 -3.54 19.52
C VAL A 57 -1.43 -4.86 20.13
N VAL A 58 -0.12 -5.04 20.28
CA VAL A 58 0.54 -6.20 20.92
C VAL A 58 1.81 -5.74 21.61
N ASP A 59 2.21 -6.43 22.68
CA ASP A 59 3.45 -6.17 23.43
C ASP A 59 4.23 -7.47 23.56
N ALA A 60 5.38 -7.53 22.89
CA ALA A 60 6.24 -8.69 22.89
C ALA A 60 7.01 -8.80 24.22
N ASN A 61 7.30 -7.67 24.89
CA ASN A 61 8.26 -7.62 25.99
C ASN A 61 9.53 -8.42 25.62
N ASN A 62 9.85 -9.49 26.36
CA ASN A 62 11.00 -10.35 26.07
C ASN A 62 10.62 -11.64 25.30
N GLY A 63 9.37 -11.80 24.88
CA GLY A 63 8.84 -13.00 24.22
C GLY A 63 8.08 -12.66 22.93
N ASN A 64 7.47 -13.66 22.29
CA ASN A 64 6.70 -13.45 21.06
C ASN A 64 5.24 -13.09 21.39
N ALA A 65 4.67 -12.13 20.67
CA ALA A 65 3.26 -11.76 20.74
C ALA A 65 2.60 -11.86 19.36
N ASP A 66 1.65 -12.78 19.23
CA ASP A 66 0.96 -13.05 17.97
C ASP A 66 -0.21 -12.08 17.75
N LEU A 67 -0.38 -11.62 16.51
CA LEU A 67 -1.63 -11.02 16.07
C LEU A 67 -2.63 -12.12 15.75
N VAL A 68 -3.86 -11.95 16.23
CA VAL A 68 -4.94 -12.91 16.00
C VAL A 68 -5.54 -12.68 14.61
N PRO A 69 -5.55 -13.67 13.71
CA PRO A 69 -6.20 -13.54 12.40
C PRO A 69 -7.67 -13.11 12.52
N GLY A 70 -8.10 -12.18 11.67
CA GLY A 70 -9.45 -11.62 11.62
C GLY A 70 -9.79 -10.63 12.74
N ARG A 71 -8.94 -10.44 13.75
CA ARG A 71 -9.20 -9.49 14.84
C ARG A 71 -8.98 -8.05 14.37
N PHE A 72 -9.92 -7.17 14.69
CA PHE A 72 -9.77 -5.72 14.51
C PHE A 72 -9.08 -5.10 15.73
N TYR A 73 -7.93 -4.49 15.49
CA TYR A 73 -7.23 -3.65 16.45
C TYR A 73 -7.51 -2.19 16.11
N LYS A 74 -8.31 -1.52 16.95
CA LYS A 74 -8.87 -0.19 16.68
C LYS A 74 -7.94 0.94 17.16
N SER A 75 -7.87 2.02 16.40
CA SER A 75 -7.31 3.29 16.88
C SER A 75 -8.17 3.86 18.03
N PRO A 76 -7.64 4.78 18.86
CA PRO A 76 -8.41 5.37 19.97
C PRO A 76 -9.73 6.03 19.56
N SER A 77 -9.72 6.83 18.48
CA SER A 77 -10.92 7.42 17.87
C SER A 77 -11.85 6.40 17.21
N GLN A 78 -11.36 5.17 16.97
CA GLN A 78 -12.02 4.11 16.22
C GLN A 78 -12.38 4.51 14.79
N ASN A 79 -11.59 5.39 14.16
CA ASN A 79 -11.73 5.70 12.73
C ASN A 79 -10.86 4.81 11.85
N TYR A 80 -9.92 4.07 12.46
CA TYR A 80 -9.03 3.13 11.78
C TYR A 80 -8.97 1.78 12.50
N VAL A 81 -8.77 0.73 11.73
CA VAL A 81 -8.47 -0.62 12.23
C VAL A 81 -7.28 -1.23 11.51
N LEU A 82 -6.44 -1.93 12.27
CA LEU A 82 -5.48 -2.90 11.75
C LEU A 82 -6.08 -4.30 11.83
N VAL A 83 -5.92 -5.10 10.78
CA VAL A 83 -6.34 -6.50 10.74
C VAL A 83 -5.30 -7.36 10.02
N PHE A 84 -4.96 -8.50 10.63
CA PHE A 84 -4.29 -9.59 9.91
C PHE A 84 -5.37 -10.49 9.32
N GLN A 85 -5.52 -10.45 8.01
CA GLN A 85 -6.63 -11.06 7.27
C GLN A 85 -6.39 -12.54 7.00
N GLY A 86 -7.47 -13.26 6.68
CA GLY A 86 -7.42 -14.71 6.40
C GLY A 86 -6.67 -15.07 5.12
N ASP A 87 -6.47 -14.12 4.22
CA ASP A 87 -5.65 -14.25 3.01
C ASP A 87 -4.14 -14.09 3.27
N GLY A 88 -3.75 -13.82 4.53
CA GLY A 88 -2.37 -13.61 4.94
C GLY A 88 -1.87 -12.17 4.79
N ASN A 89 -2.75 -11.21 4.53
CA ASN A 89 -2.40 -9.79 4.46
C ASN A 89 -2.54 -9.07 5.81
N LEU A 90 -1.65 -8.13 6.11
CA LEU A 90 -1.79 -7.22 7.25
C LEU A 90 -2.16 -5.84 6.72
N VAL A 91 -3.34 -5.33 7.07
CA VAL A 91 -3.92 -4.16 6.41
C VAL A 91 -4.52 -3.17 7.40
N ILE A 92 -4.34 -1.88 7.13
CA ILE A 92 -5.03 -0.80 7.82
C ILE A 92 -6.19 -0.33 6.95
N TYR A 93 -7.37 -0.20 7.54
CA TYR A 93 -8.56 0.34 6.90
C TYR A 93 -9.10 1.55 7.64
N HIS A 94 -9.77 2.45 6.91
CA HIS A 94 -10.83 3.27 7.49
C HIS A 94 -11.93 2.37 8.07
N TYR A 95 -12.42 2.72 9.26
CA TYR A 95 -13.41 1.95 10.01
C TYR A 95 -14.62 2.82 10.36
N ASN A 96 -15.81 2.29 10.07
CA ASN A 96 -17.06 2.91 10.47
C ASN A 96 -17.54 2.29 11.78
N LYS A 97 -17.40 3.03 12.89
CA LYS A 97 -17.79 2.56 14.22
C LYS A 97 -19.29 2.33 14.39
N SER A 98 -20.13 3.01 13.61
CA SER A 98 -21.59 2.84 13.66
C SER A 98 -22.04 1.54 13.00
N THR A 99 -21.36 1.11 11.93
CA THR A 99 -21.70 -0.13 11.21
C THR A 99 -20.84 -1.32 11.62
N GLY A 100 -19.71 -1.07 12.30
CA GLY A 100 -18.74 -2.09 12.66
C GLY A 100 -17.87 -2.59 11.50
N LYS A 101 -17.84 -1.87 10.37
CA LYS A 101 -17.20 -2.32 9.12
C LYS A 101 -15.94 -1.54 8.79
N ALA A 102 -14.90 -2.27 8.35
CA ALA A 102 -13.78 -1.73 7.60
C ALA A 102 -14.17 -1.56 6.12
N TYR A 103 -13.80 -0.45 5.47
CA TYR A 103 -14.33 -0.16 4.12
C TYR A 103 -13.36 0.45 3.11
N SER A 104 -12.22 1.02 3.53
CA SER A 104 -11.23 1.57 2.59
C SER A 104 -9.81 1.30 3.09
N PRO A 105 -9.01 0.47 2.39
CA PRO A 105 -7.64 0.20 2.79
C PRO A 105 -6.79 1.45 2.58
N ILE A 106 -5.90 1.75 3.53
CA ILE A 106 -4.97 2.89 3.44
C ILE A 106 -3.50 2.47 3.50
N TRP A 107 -3.23 1.26 3.98
CA TRP A 107 -1.91 0.65 3.99
C TRP A 107 -2.04 -0.86 4.04
N SER A 108 -1.11 -1.59 3.42
CA SER A 108 -1.05 -3.05 3.44
C SER A 108 0.40 -3.54 3.42
N SER A 109 0.64 -4.71 4.03
CA SER A 109 1.90 -5.47 3.93
C SER A 109 2.11 -6.14 2.56
N GLN A 110 1.09 -6.15 1.70
CA GLN A 110 1.12 -6.74 0.35
C GLN A 110 1.50 -8.24 0.40
N THR A 111 0.90 -8.95 1.36
CA THR A 111 1.13 -10.39 1.57
C THR A 111 -0.09 -11.26 1.28
N GLU A 112 -1.15 -10.68 0.72
CA GLU A 112 -2.33 -11.42 0.27
C GLU A 112 -1.93 -12.59 -0.63
N ASN A 113 -2.55 -13.75 -0.39
CA ASN A 113 -2.37 -14.99 -1.17
C ASN A 113 -0.93 -15.54 -1.21
N ARG A 114 0.01 -15.01 -0.40
CA ARG A 114 1.38 -15.53 -0.29
C ARG A 114 1.54 -16.65 0.74
N GLY A 115 0.40 -17.12 1.28
CA GLY A 115 0.31 -18.21 2.25
C GLY A 115 0.65 -17.79 3.67
N GLY A 116 0.58 -16.49 3.99
CA GLY A 116 0.77 -15.99 5.36
C GLY A 116 -0.30 -16.55 6.29
N THR A 117 0.11 -17.29 7.31
CA THR A 117 -0.79 -17.91 8.31
C THR A 117 -0.55 -17.39 9.72
N LYS A 118 0.56 -16.68 9.96
CA LYS A 118 0.92 -16.18 11.28
C LYS A 118 1.57 -14.80 11.15
N CYS A 119 1.10 -13.83 11.92
CA CYS A 119 1.74 -12.52 12.08
C CYS A 119 2.15 -12.37 13.56
N VAL A 120 3.43 -12.10 13.83
CA VAL A 120 3.99 -12.12 15.19
C VAL A 120 4.98 -10.98 15.39
N LEU A 121 4.84 -10.26 16.50
CA LEU A 121 5.89 -9.38 17.02
C LEU A 121 6.81 -10.23 17.89
N GLN A 122 8.03 -10.46 17.43
CA GLN A 122 8.99 -11.34 18.08
C GLN A 122 9.69 -10.64 19.26
N GLY A 123 10.18 -11.42 20.21
CA GLY A 123 10.89 -10.90 21.39
C GLY A 123 12.19 -10.15 21.06
N ASP A 124 12.74 -10.38 19.87
CA ASP A 124 13.88 -9.65 19.33
C ASP A 124 13.51 -8.27 18.76
N GLY A 125 12.23 -7.92 18.71
CA GLY A 125 11.71 -6.65 18.20
C GLY A 125 11.25 -6.65 16.75
N ASN A 126 11.32 -7.77 16.03
CA ASN A 126 10.92 -7.86 14.63
C ASN A 126 9.43 -8.25 14.49
N LEU A 127 8.65 -7.51 13.72
CA LEU A 127 7.29 -7.93 13.33
C LEU A 127 7.40 -8.73 12.05
N VAL A 128 6.90 -9.97 12.04
CA VAL A 128 7.11 -10.93 10.94
C VAL A 128 5.82 -11.63 10.57
N ILE A 129 5.59 -11.82 9.27
CA ILE A 129 4.55 -12.71 8.74
C ILE A 129 5.20 -14.00 8.26
N TYR A 130 4.68 -15.13 8.75
CA TYR A 130 5.11 -16.48 8.44
C TYR A 130 4.04 -17.27 7.73
N ARG A 131 4.48 -18.17 6.85
CA ARG A 131 3.70 -19.26 6.28
C ARG A 131 3.56 -20.42 7.27
N LYS A 132 2.70 -21.39 6.94
CA LYS A 132 2.49 -22.62 7.73
C LYS A 132 3.74 -23.49 7.84
N ASP A 133 4.61 -23.44 6.83
CA ASP A 133 5.90 -24.14 6.78
C ASP A 133 7.02 -23.45 7.59
N GLY A 134 6.69 -22.38 8.34
CA GLY A 134 7.63 -21.63 9.17
C GLY A 134 8.50 -20.63 8.40
N LYS A 135 8.28 -20.44 7.09
CA LYS A 135 9.01 -19.48 6.27
C LYS A 135 8.46 -18.07 6.43
N ALA A 136 9.33 -17.11 6.72
CA ALA A 136 8.97 -15.70 6.77
C ALA A 136 8.77 -15.16 5.33
N ILE A 137 7.69 -14.40 5.12
CA ILE A 137 7.34 -13.77 3.83
C ILE A 137 7.31 -12.25 3.88
N TRP A 138 7.34 -11.65 5.07
CA TRP A 138 7.41 -10.21 5.27
C TRP A 138 7.93 -9.91 6.68
N ASN A 139 8.70 -8.83 6.85
CA ASN A 139 9.06 -8.32 8.17
C ASN A 139 9.37 -6.82 8.22
N THR A 140 9.51 -6.26 9.42
CA THR A 140 9.89 -4.85 9.63
C THR A 140 11.41 -4.59 9.64
N ARG A 141 12.24 -5.64 9.62
CA ARG A 141 13.71 -5.60 9.82
C ARG A 141 14.14 -4.85 11.08
N THR A 142 13.40 -5.06 12.17
CA THR A 142 13.68 -4.44 13.47
C THR A 142 14.22 -5.43 14.49
N ASN A 143 14.83 -6.52 14.05
CA ASN A 143 15.49 -7.49 14.92
C ASN A 143 16.63 -6.82 15.71
N GLY A 144 16.84 -7.26 16.96
CA GLY A 144 17.77 -6.65 17.90
C GLY A 144 17.20 -5.42 18.64
N LYS A 145 15.94 -5.05 18.37
CA LYS A 145 15.22 -3.96 19.07
C LYS A 145 14.22 -4.55 20.07
N ASN A 146 14.71 -5.41 20.95
CA ASN A 146 13.91 -6.16 21.93
C ASN A 146 13.07 -5.26 22.87
N ARG A 147 12.17 -5.87 23.64
CA ARG A 147 11.15 -5.14 24.43
C ARG A 147 10.30 -4.22 23.56
N ALA A 148 9.97 -4.73 22.38
CA ALA A 148 9.15 -4.03 21.42
C ALA A 148 7.66 -4.21 21.71
N TYR A 149 6.90 -3.17 21.40
CA TYR A 149 5.45 -3.20 21.32
C TYR A 149 5.01 -2.49 20.04
N MET A 150 3.84 -2.85 19.53
CA MET A 150 3.26 -2.24 18.36
C MET A 150 2.09 -1.33 18.76
N THR A 151 1.96 -0.18 18.13
CA THR A 151 0.84 0.75 18.34
C THR A 151 0.08 1.04 17.06
N ILE A 152 -1.18 1.48 17.19
CA ILE A 152 -1.98 2.08 16.13
C ILE A 152 -2.46 3.47 16.58
N SER A 153 -2.35 4.46 15.69
CA SER A 153 -2.65 5.87 15.97
C SER A 153 -3.95 6.35 15.33
N ASP A 154 -4.47 7.48 15.80
CA ASP A 154 -5.60 8.18 15.18
C ASP A 154 -5.29 8.87 13.84
N ALA A 155 -4.03 8.81 13.40
CA ALA A 155 -3.64 9.18 12.05
C ALA A 155 -3.65 7.99 11.07
N GLY A 156 -4.08 6.79 11.50
CA GLY A 156 -4.06 5.60 10.66
C GLY A 156 -2.64 5.03 10.46
N GLU A 157 -1.75 5.25 11.42
CA GLU A 157 -0.36 4.80 11.38
C GLU A 157 -0.13 3.71 12.43
N ILE A 158 0.60 2.65 12.05
CA ILE A 158 1.14 1.68 13.00
C ILE A 158 2.63 1.90 13.21
N LYS A 159 3.10 1.70 14.44
CA LYS A 159 4.52 1.83 14.82
C LYS A 159 4.99 0.62 15.60
N VAL A 160 6.22 0.20 15.36
CA VAL A 160 6.97 -0.66 16.29
C VAL A 160 7.86 0.25 17.12
N VAL A 161 7.75 0.14 18.44
CA VAL A 161 8.49 0.96 19.42
C VAL A 161 9.26 0.04 20.35
N SER A 162 10.56 0.31 20.55
CA SER A 162 11.41 -0.49 21.43
C SER A 162 11.75 0.28 22.71
N ARG A 163 11.44 -0.32 23.87
CA ARG A 163 11.78 0.28 25.18
C ARG A 163 13.29 0.32 25.42
N ASN A 164 13.99 -0.73 25.01
CA ASN A 164 15.44 -0.82 25.17
C ASN A 164 16.21 0.05 24.16
N TYR A 165 15.52 0.56 23.14
CA TYR A 165 16.05 1.54 22.21
C TYR A 165 15.50 2.95 22.53
N ASN A 166 15.53 3.35 23.80
CA ASN A 166 15.08 4.66 24.30
C ASN A 166 13.66 5.05 23.87
N TYR A 167 12.74 4.09 23.85
CA TYR A 167 11.37 4.30 23.36
C TYR A 167 11.30 4.82 21.91
N ALA A 168 12.33 4.57 21.11
CA ALA A 168 12.36 4.99 19.72
C ALA A 168 11.36 4.18 18.89
N THR A 169 10.73 4.88 17.93
CA THR A 169 10.03 4.23 16.82
C THR A 169 11.07 3.59 15.92
N THR A 170 11.10 2.26 15.86
CA THR A 170 12.05 1.50 15.04
C THR A 170 11.50 1.19 13.66
N TRP A 171 10.17 1.23 13.50
CA TRP A 171 9.49 1.13 12.22
C TRP A 171 8.12 1.82 12.26
N SER A 172 7.67 2.36 11.14
CA SER A 172 6.37 3.04 10.97
C SER A 172 5.78 2.73 9.59
N SER A 173 4.45 2.55 9.53
CA SER A 173 3.73 2.35 8.26
C SER A 173 3.60 3.62 7.40
N TYR A 174 3.82 4.81 7.97
CA TYR A 174 3.63 6.09 7.27
C TYR A 174 4.61 6.27 6.10
N ASN A 175 5.84 5.76 6.25
CA ASN A 175 6.90 5.87 5.25
C ASN A 175 7.37 4.52 4.69
N ASN A 176 6.76 3.41 5.12
CA ASN A 176 7.31 2.09 4.87
C ASN A 176 6.21 1.02 4.79
N HIS A 177 6.23 0.20 3.74
CA HIS A 177 5.35 -0.97 3.59
C HIS A 177 5.87 -2.22 4.31
N GLY A 178 6.98 -2.08 5.04
CA GLY A 178 7.80 -3.19 5.51
C GLY A 178 8.59 -3.83 4.38
N TYR A 179 9.33 -4.87 4.73
CA TYR A 179 10.15 -5.61 3.79
C TYR A 179 9.45 -6.91 3.45
N SER A 180 8.90 -6.96 2.25
CA SER A 180 8.54 -8.23 1.61
C SER A 180 9.79 -9.12 1.56
N ILE A 181 9.72 -10.28 2.19
CA ILE A 181 10.74 -11.31 2.05
C ILE A 181 10.33 -12.10 0.82
N SER A 182 11.02 -11.84 -0.27
CA SER A 182 10.92 -12.72 -1.43
C SER A 182 11.41 -14.10 -1.00
N GLN A 183 10.49 -15.05 -0.86
CA GLN A 183 10.80 -16.44 -1.12
C GLN A 183 10.03 -16.81 -2.37
N SER A 184 10.74 -17.05 -3.46
CA SER A 184 10.15 -17.78 -4.57
C SER A 184 9.76 -19.19 -4.05
N PRO A 185 8.64 -19.81 -4.49
CA PRO A 185 8.78 -21.23 -4.89
C PRO A 185 9.89 -21.23 -5.95
N ILE A 186 10.92 -22.08 -5.88
CA ILE A 186 12.14 -21.98 -6.71
C ILE A 186 11.82 -21.47 -8.12
N VAL A 187 12.04 -20.17 -8.32
CA VAL A 187 12.11 -19.44 -9.57
C VAL A 187 13.11 -18.35 -9.22
N THR A 188 14.36 -18.61 -9.56
CA THR A 188 15.36 -17.55 -9.69
C THR A 188 14.80 -16.53 -10.66
N GLN A 189 14.86 -15.24 -10.35
CA GLN A 189 15.27 -14.26 -11.36
C GLN A 189 15.96 -13.05 -10.74
N PRO A 190 16.88 -12.45 -11.50
CA PRO A 190 17.91 -11.55 -11.03
C PRO A 190 17.35 -10.16 -10.70
N THR A 191 18.20 -9.37 -10.06
CA THR A 191 18.20 -7.91 -10.04
C THR A 191 17.47 -7.30 -11.24
N GLN A 192 16.56 -6.36 -10.97
CA GLN A 192 16.06 -5.39 -11.96
C GLN A 192 17.13 -5.09 -13.03
N PRO A 193 16.89 -5.40 -14.31
CA PRO A 193 17.73 -4.87 -15.35
C PRO A 193 17.01 -3.72 -16.07
N VAL A 194 17.67 -2.58 -16.10
CA VAL A 194 17.95 -1.80 -17.32
C VAL A 194 16.93 -1.93 -18.47
N ASN A 195 16.43 -0.80 -18.97
CA ASN A 195 15.74 -0.66 -20.26
C ASN A 195 14.27 -1.15 -20.37
N GLY A 196 13.51 -1.21 -19.27
CA GLY A 196 12.05 -1.45 -19.33
C GLY A 196 11.59 -2.86 -18.95
N GLN A 197 12.45 -3.71 -18.40
CA GLN A 197 12.06 -5.01 -17.86
C GLN A 197 11.15 -4.83 -16.63
N LEU A 198 9.95 -5.43 -16.64
CA LEU A 198 8.98 -5.33 -15.53
C LEU A 198 9.13 -6.48 -14.53
N SER A 199 9.55 -7.66 -14.98
CA SER A 199 9.78 -8.86 -14.17
C SER A 199 10.61 -9.89 -14.95
N ALA A 200 10.71 -11.12 -14.46
CA ALA A 200 11.50 -12.19 -15.06
C ALA A 200 11.08 -12.53 -16.50
N HIS A 201 9.77 -12.50 -16.75
CA HIS A 201 9.16 -12.96 -17.99
C HIS A 201 8.42 -11.87 -18.75
N PHE A 202 8.37 -10.65 -18.20
CA PHE A 202 7.62 -9.54 -18.80
C PHE A 202 8.45 -8.27 -18.91
N HIS A 203 8.44 -7.68 -20.11
CA HIS A 203 9.03 -6.40 -20.48
C HIS A 203 7.93 -5.38 -20.81
N ILE A 204 8.18 -4.09 -20.58
CA ILE A 204 7.18 -3.03 -20.79
C ILE A 204 6.73 -2.91 -22.26
N ASP A 205 7.59 -3.28 -23.20
CA ASP A 205 7.28 -3.26 -24.63
C ASP A 205 6.18 -4.25 -25.01
N GLU A 206 6.02 -5.34 -24.26
CA GLU A 206 4.95 -6.31 -24.48
C GLU A 206 3.57 -5.73 -24.13
N PHE A 207 3.54 -4.66 -23.33
CA PHE A 207 2.32 -3.97 -22.92
C PHE A 207 2.07 -2.70 -23.71
N ARG A 208 2.93 -2.36 -24.66
CA ARG A 208 2.85 -1.09 -25.39
C ARG A 208 1.63 -1.07 -26.30
N CYS A 209 0.94 0.06 -26.33
CA CYS A 209 -0.13 0.27 -27.30
C CYS A 209 0.46 0.36 -28.72
N ASN A 210 -0.31 0.00 -29.73
CA ASN A 210 0.14 0.03 -31.13
C ASN A 210 0.58 1.43 -31.61
N CYS A 211 0.14 2.51 -30.96
CA CYS A 211 0.60 3.87 -31.24
C CYS A 211 1.98 4.20 -30.67
N GLY A 212 2.62 3.25 -29.97
CA GLY A 212 3.90 3.44 -29.32
C GLY A 212 3.80 3.97 -27.89
N ASN A 213 2.64 4.47 -27.44
CA ASN A 213 2.47 4.89 -26.05
C ASN A 213 2.33 3.70 -25.11
N VAL A 214 2.89 3.83 -23.92
CA VAL A 214 2.67 2.89 -22.81
C VAL A 214 2.47 3.69 -21.53
N GLY A 215 1.32 3.49 -20.89
CA GLY A 215 1.06 4.05 -19.56
C GLY A 215 1.81 3.29 -18.48
N THR A 216 1.63 3.69 -17.23
CA THR A 216 2.13 2.90 -16.09
C THR A 216 1.41 1.57 -16.02
N ILE A 217 2.16 0.47 -16.02
CA ILE A 217 1.61 -0.88 -15.85
C ILE A 217 1.57 -1.21 -14.36
N SER A 218 0.43 -1.74 -13.91
CA SER A 218 0.24 -2.13 -12.52
C SER A 218 1.22 -3.22 -12.10
N GLN A 219 1.98 -2.97 -11.03
CA GLN A 219 2.86 -4.00 -10.47
C GLN A 219 2.07 -5.20 -9.94
N ASP A 220 0.83 -5.01 -9.46
CA ASP A 220 -0.03 -6.13 -9.04
C ASP A 220 -0.38 -7.04 -10.23
N LEU A 221 -0.67 -6.46 -11.40
CA LEU A 221 -0.90 -7.21 -12.63
C LEU A 221 0.32 -8.06 -12.98
N ILE A 222 1.52 -7.45 -12.99
CA ILE A 222 2.77 -8.14 -13.32
C ILE A 222 3.06 -9.27 -12.33
N ASN A 223 2.90 -9.03 -11.03
CA ASN A 223 3.13 -10.05 -10.00
C ASN A 223 2.15 -11.24 -10.14
N LYS A 224 0.89 -10.98 -10.48
CA LYS A 224 -0.10 -12.04 -10.69
C LYS A 224 0.14 -12.81 -12.00
N LEU A 225 0.61 -12.14 -13.06
CA LEU A 225 1.03 -12.81 -14.30
C LEU A 225 2.25 -13.73 -14.09
N GLU A 226 3.24 -13.31 -13.28
CA GLU A 226 4.37 -14.16 -12.89
C GLU A 226 3.93 -15.38 -12.04
N THR A 227 2.96 -15.15 -11.14
CA THR A 227 2.36 -16.24 -10.36
C THR A 227 1.61 -17.21 -11.26
N LEU A 228 0.90 -16.70 -12.27
CA LEU A 228 0.15 -17.49 -13.25
C LEU A 228 1.10 -18.31 -14.12
N TYR A 229 2.19 -17.71 -14.63
CA TYR A 229 3.25 -18.40 -15.36
C TYR A 229 3.78 -19.60 -14.58
N SER A 230 4.03 -19.40 -13.28
CA SER A 230 4.51 -20.43 -12.37
C SER A 230 3.46 -21.52 -12.09
N ARG A 231 2.20 -21.13 -11.84
CA ARG A 231 1.10 -22.08 -11.53
C ARG A 231 0.73 -22.98 -12.69
N LEU A 232 0.72 -22.43 -13.90
CA LEU A 232 0.44 -23.17 -15.11
C LEU A 232 1.65 -24.00 -15.58
N ASN A 233 2.81 -23.81 -14.95
CA ASN A 233 4.08 -24.38 -15.39
C ASN A 233 4.35 -24.05 -16.88
N CYS A 234 4.13 -22.78 -17.25
CA CYS A 234 4.21 -22.33 -18.64
C CYS A 234 5.63 -22.37 -19.20
N SER A 235 5.73 -22.47 -20.53
CA SER A 235 6.96 -22.10 -21.26
C SER A 235 7.01 -20.60 -21.54
N LYS A 236 5.86 -19.98 -21.84
CA LYS A 236 5.70 -18.55 -22.07
C LYS A 236 4.26 -18.10 -21.85
N ILE A 237 4.08 -16.83 -21.54
CA ILE A 237 2.81 -16.11 -21.64
C ILE A 237 3.03 -15.01 -22.67
N ILE A 238 2.21 -14.97 -23.71
CA ILE A 238 2.24 -13.91 -24.72
C ILE A 238 1.19 -12.87 -24.35
N VAL A 239 1.61 -11.62 -24.16
CA VAL A 239 0.68 -10.48 -24.04
C VAL A 239 0.23 -10.09 -25.44
N THR A 240 -1.04 -10.34 -25.75
CA THR A 240 -1.64 -9.98 -27.05
C THR A 240 -2.23 -8.57 -27.04
N SER A 241 -2.62 -8.08 -25.87
CA SER A 241 -3.00 -6.68 -25.66
C SER A 241 -2.67 -6.23 -24.24
N GLY A 242 -1.85 -5.20 -24.08
CA GLY A 242 -1.52 -4.62 -22.78
C GLY A 242 -2.22 -3.28 -22.55
N TYR A 243 -1.44 -2.22 -22.33
CA TYR A 243 -1.97 -0.87 -22.23
C TYR A 243 -2.57 -0.41 -23.57
N ARG A 244 -3.72 0.26 -23.49
CA ARG A 244 -4.33 0.95 -24.63
C ARG A 244 -4.36 2.44 -24.36
N ASP A 245 -3.79 3.23 -25.26
CA ASP A 245 -3.96 4.68 -25.18
C ASP A 245 -5.46 5.03 -25.33
N PRO A 246 -6.05 5.92 -24.50
CA PRO A 246 -7.47 6.23 -24.55
C PRO A 246 -7.98 6.70 -25.92
N ASP A 247 -7.18 7.45 -26.67
CA ASP A 247 -7.55 7.92 -28.00
C ASP A 247 -7.51 6.77 -29.02
N CYS A 248 -6.50 5.90 -28.91
CA CYS A 248 -6.40 4.71 -29.75
C CYS A 248 -7.48 3.67 -29.44
N SER A 249 -7.87 3.52 -28.17
CA SER A 249 -8.94 2.61 -27.73
C SER A 249 -10.26 2.98 -28.42
N VAL A 250 -10.65 4.26 -28.39
CA VAL A 250 -11.90 4.72 -29.03
C VAL A 250 -11.86 4.61 -30.55
N ALA A 251 -10.70 4.79 -31.18
CA ALA A 251 -10.56 4.68 -32.63
C ALA A 251 -10.90 3.28 -33.18
N VAL A 252 -10.77 2.23 -32.35
CA VAL A 252 -11.10 0.84 -32.72
C VAL A 252 -12.40 0.34 -32.06
N GLY A 253 -13.23 1.24 -31.53
CA GLY A 253 -14.51 0.90 -30.89
C GLY A 253 -14.42 0.52 -29.41
N GLY A 254 -13.27 0.74 -28.78
CA GLY A 254 -13.08 0.58 -27.33
C GLY A 254 -13.55 1.81 -26.54
N TYR A 255 -13.28 1.80 -25.23
CA TYR A 255 -13.69 2.86 -24.31
C TYR A 255 -12.47 3.66 -23.84
N ARG A 256 -12.65 4.98 -23.62
CA ARG A 256 -11.57 5.82 -23.04
C ARG A 256 -11.18 5.39 -21.62
N ASN A 257 -12.15 4.87 -20.88
CA ASN A 257 -12.01 4.51 -19.47
C ASN A 257 -12.27 3.02 -19.30
N ASP A 258 -11.29 2.21 -19.68
CA ASP A 258 -11.31 0.75 -19.50
C ASP A 258 -10.07 0.25 -18.76
N ALA A 259 -10.03 -1.04 -18.43
CA ALA A 259 -8.97 -1.61 -17.61
C ALA A 259 -7.60 -1.55 -18.31
N HIS A 260 -7.56 -1.64 -19.65
CA HIS A 260 -6.34 -1.49 -20.43
C HIS A 260 -5.87 -0.04 -20.47
N THR A 261 -6.78 0.94 -20.59
CA THR A 261 -6.40 2.36 -20.57
C THR A 261 -5.89 2.84 -19.22
N LYS A 262 -6.13 2.07 -18.17
CA LYS A 262 -5.57 2.29 -16.83
C LYS A 262 -4.30 1.49 -16.54
N GLY A 263 -3.82 0.66 -17.48
CA GLY A 263 -2.64 -0.18 -17.29
C GLY A 263 -2.81 -1.27 -16.23
N ILE A 264 -4.05 -1.69 -15.96
CA ILE A 264 -4.39 -2.73 -14.96
C ILE A 264 -4.85 -4.04 -15.60
N ALA A 265 -4.87 -4.13 -16.93
CA ALA A 265 -5.31 -5.30 -17.68
C ALA A 265 -4.28 -5.78 -18.70
N ALA A 266 -4.37 -7.06 -19.04
CA ALA A 266 -3.71 -7.67 -20.17
C ALA A 266 -4.57 -8.80 -20.76
N ASP A 267 -4.62 -8.85 -22.09
CA ASP A 267 -5.09 -10.01 -22.83
C ASP A 267 -3.87 -10.90 -23.11
N VAL A 268 -3.98 -12.19 -22.80
CA VAL A 268 -2.84 -13.11 -22.84
C VAL A 268 -3.19 -14.46 -23.44
N ILE A 269 -2.15 -15.13 -23.97
CA ILE A 269 -2.19 -16.54 -24.36
C ILE A 269 -1.06 -17.28 -23.63
N CYS A 270 -1.41 -18.33 -22.90
CA CYS A 270 -0.46 -19.13 -22.12
C CYS A 270 -0.05 -20.39 -22.90
N TYR A 271 1.22 -20.78 -22.82
CA TYR A 271 1.76 -21.97 -23.47
C TYR A 271 2.36 -22.93 -22.44
N ASP A 272 2.10 -24.23 -22.57
CA ASP A 272 2.70 -25.26 -21.72
C ASP A 272 4.18 -25.53 -22.06
N LYS A 273 4.85 -26.42 -21.31
CA LYS A 273 6.27 -26.76 -21.56
C LYS A 273 6.54 -27.39 -22.93
N ASN A 274 5.54 -27.97 -23.57
CA ASN A 274 5.66 -28.58 -24.89
C ASN A 274 5.35 -27.58 -26.02
N GLY A 275 4.97 -26.34 -25.68
CA GLY A 275 4.63 -25.29 -26.65
C GLY A 275 3.19 -25.35 -27.13
N TYR A 276 2.31 -26.11 -26.49
CA TYR A 276 0.87 -26.10 -26.79
C TYR A 276 0.17 -24.96 -26.05
N GLN A 277 -0.81 -24.34 -26.70
CA GLN A 277 -1.64 -23.33 -26.05
C GLN A 277 -2.48 -23.98 -24.96
N ILE A 278 -2.45 -23.37 -23.77
CA ILE A 278 -3.28 -23.77 -22.64
C ILE A 278 -4.68 -23.20 -22.87
N ALA A 279 -5.70 -24.03 -22.68
CA ALA A 279 -7.08 -23.60 -22.84
C ALA A 279 -7.41 -22.43 -21.88
N SER A 280 -8.05 -21.38 -22.41
CA SER A 280 -8.45 -20.18 -21.65
C SER A 280 -9.27 -20.54 -20.41
N SER A 281 -10.13 -21.56 -20.49
CA SER A 281 -10.88 -22.09 -19.34
C SER A 281 -9.99 -22.57 -18.18
N ARG A 282 -8.86 -23.22 -18.47
CA ARG A 282 -7.88 -23.62 -17.45
C ARG A 282 -7.15 -22.40 -16.89
N VAL A 283 -6.79 -21.45 -17.74
CA VAL A 283 -6.14 -20.21 -17.32
C VAL A 283 -7.07 -19.40 -16.41
N ALA A 284 -8.36 -19.30 -16.75
CA ALA A 284 -9.38 -18.61 -15.97
C ALA A 284 -9.52 -19.17 -14.56
N TRP A 285 -9.56 -20.50 -14.44
CA TRP A 285 -9.58 -21.17 -13.14
C TRP A 285 -8.35 -20.82 -12.29
N GLU A 286 -7.14 -20.94 -12.84
CA GLU A 286 -5.93 -20.61 -12.08
C GLU A 286 -5.86 -19.12 -11.73
N ALA A 287 -6.30 -18.24 -12.64
CA ALA A 287 -6.37 -16.81 -12.42
C ALA A 287 -7.32 -16.43 -11.27
N GLU A 288 -8.50 -17.05 -11.21
CA GLU A 288 -9.44 -16.90 -10.08
C GLU A 288 -8.76 -17.29 -8.77
N GLN A 289 -8.03 -18.43 -8.74
CA GLN A 289 -7.33 -18.89 -7.55
C GLN A 289 -6.11 -18.03 -7.16
N ILE A 290 -5.59 -17.23 -8.09
CA ILE A 290 -4.51 -16.25 -7.84
C ILE A 290 -5.08 -14.91 -7.32
N GLY A 291 -6.37 -14.66 -7.54
CA GLY A 291 -7.04 -13.42 -7.14
C GLY A 291 -7.02 -12.34 -8.21
N PHE A 292 -7.03 -12.72 -9.49
CA PHE A 292 -7.48 -11.80 -10.53
C PHE A 292 -8.94 -11.46 -10.29
N THR A 293 -9.26 -10.16 -10.39
CA THR A 293 -10.60 -9.64 -10.09
C THR A 293 -11.37 -9.31 -11.34
N GLY A 294 -10.69 -9.19 -12.49
CA GLY A 294 -11.32 -9.24 -13.79
C GLY A 294 -10.76 -10.39 -14.64
N ILE A 295 -11.64 -11.25 -15.13
CA ILE A 295 -11.29 -12.44 -15.93
C ILE A 295 -12.32 -12.58 -17.04
N GLY A 296 -11.90 -12.51 -18.29
CA GLY A 296 -12.78 -12.67 -19.45
C GLY A 296 -12.25 -13.72 -20.40
N ILE A 297 -13.00 -14.78 -20.66
CA ILE A 297 -12.64 -15.72 -21.72
C ILE A 297 -12.92 -15.04 -23.06
N ILE A 298 -11.86 -14.76 -23.83
CA ILE A 298 -11.97 -14.12 -25.15
C ILE A 298 -12.30 -15.20 -26.19
N ASP A 299 -11.46 -16.24 -26.24
CA ASP A 299 -11.67 -17.40 -27.11
C ASP A 299 -11.19 -18.69 -26.42
N ASN A 300 -10.86 -19.74 -27.18
CA ASN A 300 -10.42 -21.01 -26.62
C ASN A 300 -9.03 -20.97 -25.96
N THR A 301 -8.20 -19.98 -26.26
CA THR A 301 -6.81 -19.87 -25.79
C THR A 301 -6.43 -18.48 -25.30
N ALA A 302 -7.07 -17.43 -25.82
CA ALA A 302 -6.93 -16.06 -25.34
C ALA A 302 -7.85 -15.76 -24.15
N ILE A 303 -7.33 -15.00 -23.19
CA ILE A 303 -8.06 -14.59 -21.99
C ILE A 303 -7.67 -13.18 -21.58
N HIS A 304 -8.68 -12.40 -21.19
CA HIS A 304 -8.54 -11.12 -20.53
C HIS A 304 -8.29 -11.31 -19.04
N LEU A 305 -7.29 -10.62 -18.50
CA LEU A 305 -6.95 -10.64 -17.09
C LEU A 305 -6.68 -9.23 -16.58
N ASP A 306 -7.32 -8.85 -15.49
CA ASP A 306 -7.08 -7.57 -14.86
C ASP A 306 -7.23 -7.59 -13.33
N VAL A 307 -6.73 -6.51 -12.72
CA VAL A 307 -6.68 -6.32 -11.26
C VAL A 307 -7.59 -5.19 -10.80
N ARG A 308 -8.77 -5.06 -11.44
CA ARG A 308 -9.80 -4.06 -11.07
C ARG A 308 -10.23 -4.20 -9.61
N THR A 309 -10.48 -3.07 -8.99
CA THR A 309 -11.04 -2.95 -7.64
C THR A 309 -12.00 -1.78 -7.66
N THR A 310 -12.89 -1.68 -6.67
CA THR A 310 -13.81 -0.54 -6.59
C THR A 310 -13.09 0.80 -6.35
N SER A 311 -11.79 0.79 -6.03
CA SER A 311 -10.98 2.01 -5.89
C SER A 311 -10.36 2.48 -7.20
N ASN A 312 -10.09 1.58 -8.15
CA ASN A 312 -9.44 1.91 -9.43
C ASN A 312 -10.34 1.70 -10.67
N TYR A 313 -11.53 1.11 -10.50
CA TYR A 313 -12.45 0.78 -11.58
C TYR A 313 -13.92 0.89 -11.11
N SER A 314 -14.83 1.14 -12.05
CA SER A 314 -16.26 1.29 -11.75
C SER A 314 -16.86 0.03 -11.10
N ASN A 315 -16.36 -1.14 -11.47
CA ASN A 315 -16.70 -2.44 -10.89
C ASN A 315 -15.44 -3.11 -10.35
N GLY A 316 -15.45 -3.55 -9.10
CA GLY A 316 -14.29 -4.20 -8.48
C GLY A 316 -14.16 -5.70 -8.76
N HIS A 317 -15.08 -6.28 -9.52
CA HIS A 317 -15.09 -7.68 -9.90
C HIS A 317 -15.82 -7.85 -11.24
N TRP A 318 -15.29 -8.67 -12.14
CA TRP A 318 -15.96 -9.03 -13.39
C TRP A 318 -15.43 -10.36 -13.94
N PHE A 319 -16.29 -11.36 -14.05
CA PHE A 319 -15.96 -12.63 -14.69
C PHE A 319 -16.90 -12.87 -15.87
N GLY A 320 -16.35 -13.13 -17.06
CA GLY A 320 -17.12 -13.29 -18.29
C GLY A 320 -16.54 -14.30 -19.29
N ASP A 321 -17.33 -14.59 -20.31
CA ASP A 321 -17.00 -15.39 -21.48
C ASP A 321 -17.61 -14.74 -22.74
N GLU A 322 -16.75 -14.04 -23.47
CA GLU A 322 -17.09 -13.26 -24.66
C GLU A 322 -17.57 -14.13 -25.81
N ARG A 323 -17.17 -15.42 -25.84
CA ARG A 323 -17.62 -16.38 -26.87
C ARG A 323 -19.14 -16.56 -26.87
N ASN A 324 -19.76 -16.41 -25.70
CA ASN A 324 -21.20 -16.62 -25.49
C ASN A 324 -21.91 -15.32 -25.06
N GLY A 325 -21.18 -14.20 -24.92
CA GLY A 325 -21.72 -12.95 -24.39
C GLY A 325 -22.12 -13.02 -22.91
N ASP A 326 -21.62 -14.00 -22.15
CA ASP A 326 -21.90 -14.13 -20.73
C ASP A 326 -20.96 -13.20 -19.94
N ASN A 327 -21.53 -12.25 -19.21
CA ASN A 327 -20.76 -11.25 -18.44
C ASN A 327 -20.87 -11.45 -16.92
N ASN A 328 -21.41 -12.59 -16.47
CA ASN A 328 -21.69 -12.82 -15.06
C ASN A 328 -21.40 -14.26 -14.63
N ILE A 329 -20.18 -14.71 -14.89
CA ILE A 329 -19.71 -16.02 -14.44
C ILE A 329 -19.44 -15.96 -12.93
N PRO A 330 -20.11 -16.76 -12.09
CA PRO A 330 -19.89 -16.70 -10.65
C PRO A 330 -18.52 -17.24 -10.21
N THR A 331 -18.02 -18.23 -10.95
CA THR A 331 -16.73 -18.92 -10.69
C THR A 331 -16.36 -19.78 -11.90
N PHE A 332 -15.07 -19.98 -12.13
CA PHE A 332 -14.51 -20.87 -13.15
C PHE A 332 -14.23 -22.28 -12.64
N LYS A 333 -14.60 -22.62 -11.40
CA LYS A 333 -14.42 -23.96 -10.78
C LYS A 333 -14.89 -25.13 -11.63
N ASN A 334 -15.93 -24.92 -12.44
CA ASN A 334 -16.55 -25.95 -13.29
C ASN A 334 -16.44 -25.63 -14.78
N TYR A 335 -15.64 -24.63 -15.17
CA TYR A 335 -15.44 -24.26 -16.56
C TYR A 335 -14.53 -25.30 -17.22
N LYS A 336 -15.12 -26.44 -17.60
CA LYS A 336 -14.39 -27.50 -18.30
C LYS A 336 -13.96 -27.00 -19.69
N PRO A 337 -12.77 -27.37 -20.17
CA PRO A 337 -12.45 -27.19 -21.58
C PRO A 337 -13.52 -27.93 -22.39
N ARG A 338 -14.23 -27.19 -23.25
CA ARG A 338 -14.98 -27.82 -24.34
C ARG A 338 -13.93 -28.22 -25.37
N TRP A 339 -13.67 -29.51 -25.44
CA TRP A 339 -12.90 -30.15 -26.51
C TRP A 339 -13.66 -30.03 -27.83
#